data_AF-A0A7Y1W380-F1
#
_entry.id   AF-A0A7Y1W380-F1
#
_cell.length_a   1.000
_cell.length_b   1.000
_cell.length_c   1.000
_cell.angle_alpha   90.00
_cell.angle_beta   90.00
_cell.angle_gamma   90.00
#
_symmetry.space_group_name_H-M   'P 1'
#
loop_
_entity.id
_entity.type
_entity.pdbx_description
1 polymer ?
#
loop_
_entity_poly.entity_id
_entity_poly.type
_entity_poly.pdbx_seq_one_letter_code
_entity_poly.pdbx_strand_id
1 'polypeptide(L)'
;AQGEKPAVLSAIVKYQLTEGNRQTVNDAMDVHGGKGIIKGPNNYLSHAYEALPISITVEGANILTRSLIIFGQGAIRAHPWLLKEMRAATGEGNGDSRREFDNALFSHVGYTISNAVRSVMLTLSGGYATSAPVRGPTAHYFRKLTRMSAAFALIADSVLLSLGGSFKFREKLSGRLADALIHLYLCSAMLKRFEDHGRPEEDLPLLRWGMDDSLFMIQESLLGVLQNFPVPVLGGFVRALTFPFGRPYRRPSDRSGKEVARILLTENASRDRLTEGVYISDANDASGRVNTAFQLVLDSADAEQAVRTALKESVTVDNYVELVRRAVESGVITEEQATRVRLAQEACARVIAVDDFPREHIERCKEQDPAFRPAVASQSSDGS
;
A
#
# COMPACT_ATOMS: atom_id res chain seq x y z
N ALA A 1 -25.70 -1.28 -13.73
CA ALA A 1 -24.28 -1.67 -13.89
C ALA A 1 -24.08 -2.14 -15.33
N GLN A 2 -23.33 -1.40 -16.13
CA GLN A 2 -22.88 -1.88 -17.45
C GLN A 2 -22.09 -3.17 -17.21
N GLY A 3 -22.39 -4.26 -17.93
CA GLY A 3 -21.94 -5.63 -17.67
C GLY A 3 -20.43 -5.92 -17.79
N GLU A 4 -19.59 -4.94 -17.50
CA GLU A 4 -18.15 -5.07 -17.44
C GLU A 4 -17.75 -5.96 -16.26
N LYS A 5 -16.95 -7.00 -16.54
CA LYS A 5 -16.33 -7.87 -15.53
C LYS A 5 -14.84 -7.57 -15.49
N PRO A 6 -14.38 -6.53 -14.77
CA PRO A 6 -12.99 -6.11 -14.81
C PRO A 6 -12.12 -7.02 -13.92
N ALA A 7 -11.96 -8.29 -14.32
CA ALA A 7 -11.29 -9.32 -13.52
C ALA A 7 -9.87 -8.93 -13.09
N VAL A 8 -9.14 -8.18 -13.93
CA VAL A 8 -7.79 -7.69 -13.63
C VAL A 8 -7.82 -6.58 -12.58
N LEU A 9 -8.74 -5.62 -12.70
CA LEU A 9 -8.83 -4.52 -11.74
C LEU A 9 -9.30 -5.02 -10.37
N SER A 10 -10.27 -5.93 -10.35
CA SER A 10 -10.71 -6.59 -9.11
C SER A 10 -9.54 -7.33 -8.44
N ALA A 11 -8.71 -8.03 -9.22
CA ALA A 11 -7.53 -8.71 -8.71
C ALA A 11 -6.47 -7.74 -8.15
N ILE A 12 -6.23 -6.60 -8.84
CA ILE A 12 -5.33 -5.54 -8.36
C ILE A 12 -5.82 -4.97 -7.03
N VAL A 13 -7.11 -4.61 -6.97
CA VAL A 13 -7.72 -4.03 -5.76
C VAL A 13 -7.68 -5.03 -4.60
N LYS A 14 -8.09 -6.28 -4.81
CA LYS A 14 -8.00 -7.33 -3.78
C LYS A 14 -6.57 -7.49 -3.27
N TYR A 15 -5.60 -7.60 -4.18
CA TYR A 15 -4.20 -7.75 -3.81
C TYR A 15 -3.70 -6.57 -2.97
N GLN A 16 -3.94 -5.33 -3.43
CA GLN A 16 -3.46 -4.12 -2.76
C GLN A 16 -4.14 -3.88 -1.42
N LEU A 17 -5.45 -4.05 -1.31
CA LEU A 17 -6.16 -3.85 -0.05
C LEU A 17 -5.74 -4.88 1.00
N THR A 18 -5.56 -6.14 0.62
CA THR A 18 -5.20 -7.20 1.57
C THR A 18 -3.74 -7.12 2.01
N GLU A 19 -2.82 -6.80 1.09
CA GLU A 19 -1.41 -6.59 1.45
C GLU A 19 -1.20 -5.28 2.21
N GLY A 20 -1.91 -4.22 1.83
CA GLY A 20 -1.92 -2.94 2.56
C GLY A 20 -2.46 -3.12 3.97
N ASN A 21 -3.57 -3.84 4.16
CA ASN A 21 -4.10 -4.16 5.48
C ASN A 21 -3.09 -4.91 6.35
N ARG A 22 -2.37 -5.91 5.79
CA ARG A 22 -1.29 -6.59 6.52
C ARG A 22 -0.23 -5.61 7.00
N GLN A 23 0.25 -4.74 6.11
CA GLN A 23 1.28 -3.75 6.46
C GLN A 23 0.79 -2.78 7.52
N THR A 24 -0.40 -2.19 7.34
CA THR A 24 -0.97 -1.24 8.31
C THR A 24 -1.21 -1.85 9.68
N VAL A 25 -1.70 -3.10 9.77
CA VAL A 25 -1.88 -3.79 11.06
C VAL A 25 -0.53 -4.06 11.74
N ASN A 26 0.48 -4.48 10.98
CA ASN A 26 1.82 -4.69 11.51
C ASN A 26 2.45 -3.38 12.01
N ASP A 27 2.39 -2.31 11.21
CA ASP A 27 2.90 -1.00 11.58
C ASP A 27 2.17 -0.45 12.82
N ALA A 28 0.86 -0.67 12.92
CA ALA A 28 0.08 -0.32 14.11
C ALA A 28 0.53 -1.12 15.35
N MET A 29 0.80 -2.41 15.21
CA MET A 29 1.34 -3.23 16.30
C MET A 29 2.72 -2.77 16.74
N ASP A 30 3.60 -2.38 15.80
CA ASP A 30 4.92 -1.82 16.11
C ASP A 30 4.81 -0.51 16.89
N VAL A 31 3.85 0.35 16.54
CA VAL A 31 3.57 1.60 17.28
C VAL A 31 3.01 1.31 18.68
N HIS A 32 2.14 0.31 18.82
CA HIS A 32 1.53 -0.06 20.10
C HIS A 32 2.43 -0.90 21.02
N GLY A 33 3.50 -1.50 20.49
CA GLY A 33 4.50 -2.24 21.25
C GLY A 33 3.90 -3.40 22.06
N GLY A 34 4.13 -3.41 23.38
CA GLY A 34 3.71 -4.50 24.28
C GLY A 34 2.21 -4.79 24.25
N LYS A 35 1.38 -3.78 23.97
CA LYS A 35 -0.07 -3.95 23.79
C LYS A 35 -0.42 -4.84 22.60
N GLY A 36 0.37 -4.78 21.52
CA GLY A 36 0.16 -5.62 20.34
C GLY A 36 0.37 -7.11 20.62
N ILE A 37 1.08 -7.46 21.69
CA ILE A 37 1.47 -8.84 22.04
C ILE A 37 0.40 -9.54 22.88
N ILE A 38 -0.15 -8.87 23.90
CA ILE A 38 -1.12 -9.49 24.81
C ILE A 38 -2.51 -9.43 24.20
N LYS A 39 -3.17 -10.59 24.07
CA LYS A 39 -4.54 -10.70 23.59
C LYS A 39 -5.52 -10.50 24.75
N GLY A 40 -6.25 -9.39 24.73
CA GLY A 40 -7.27 -9.06 25.72
C GLY A 40 -8.18 -7.92 25.27
N PRO A 41 -9.14 -7.49 26.12
CA PRO A 41 -10.12 -6.47 25.76
C PRO A 41 -9.52 -5.12 25.35
N ASN A 42 -8.31 -4.79 25.81
CA ASN A 42 -7.65 -3.55 25.43
C ASN A 42 -6.92 -3.66 24.08
N ASN A 43 -6.54 -4.87 23.63
CA ASN A 43 -5.87 -5.08 22.34
C ASN A 43 -6.88 -5.22 21.18
N TYR A 44 -7.24 -4.10 20.57
CA TYR A 44 -8.14 -4.05 19.42
C TYR A 44 -7.48 -4.49 18.08
N LEU A 45 -6.18 -4.77 18.06
CA LEU A 45 -5.44 -5.16 16.85
C LEU A 45 -5.28 -6.68 16.70
N SER A 46 -5.34 -7.43 17.80
CA SER A 46 -5.05 -8.88 17.79
C SER A 46 -5.93 -9.66 16.83
N HIS A 47 -7.25 -9.39 16.83
CA HIS A 47 -8.19 -10.09 15.96
C HIS A 47 -8.00 -9.74 14.49
N ALA A 48 -7.70 -8.47 14.19
CA ALA A 48 -7.39 -8.04 12.83
C ALA A 48 -6.14 -8.76 12.31
N TYR A 49 -5.10 -8.86 13.13
CA TYR A 49 -3.86 -9.58 12.80
C TYR A 49 -4.08 -11.08 12.57
N GLU A 50 -4.82 -11.74 13.47
CA GLU A 50 -5.19 -13.15 13.33
C GLU A 50 -5.99 -13.45 12.05
N ALA A 51 -6.79 -12.48 11.59
CA ALA A 51 -7.59 -12.60 10.37
C ALA A 51 -6.81 -12.35 9.07
N LEU A 52 -5.60 -11.76 9.13
CA LEU A 52 -4.81 -11.42 7.94
C LEU A 52 -4.61 -12.60 6.97
N PRO A 53 -4.22 -13.81 7.42
CA PRO A 53 -4.01 -14.94 6.52
C PRO A 53 -5.25 -15.31 5.69
N ILE A 54 -6.45 -15.15 6.25
CA ILE A 54 -7.72 -15.43 5.58
C ILE A 54 -7.84 -14.53 4.34
N SER A 55 -7.72 -13.22 4.52
CA SER A 55 -7.88 -12.24 3.43
C SER A 55 -6.87 -12.44 2.28
N ILE A 56 -5.67 -12.93 2.59
CA ILE A 56 -4.58 -13.07 1.62
C ILE A 56 -4.66 -14.39 0.85
N THR A 57 -5.22 -15.43 1.46
CA THR A 57 -5.27 -16.80 0.88
C THR A 57 -6.61 -17.12 0.25
N VAL A 58 -7.72 -16.63 0.81
CA VAL A 58 -9.08 -16.85 0.30
C VAL A 58 -9.31 -15.97 -0.94
N GLU A 59 -10.22 -16.41 -1.83
CA GLU A 59 -10.52 -15.78 -3.14
C GLU A 59 -9.35 -15.79 -4.15
N GLY A 60 -8.34 -16.60 -3.88
CA GLY A 60 -7.12 -16.70 -4.69
C GLY A 60 -5.93 -16.13 -3.93
N ALA A 61 -4.97 -17.01 -3.65
CA ALA A 61 -3.76 -16.65 -2.93
C ALA A 61 -3.03 -15.51 -3.66
N ASN A 62 -2.68 -14.46 -2.92
CA ASN A 62 -2.03 -13.26 -3.48
C ASN A 62 -0.80 -13.58 -4.35
N ILE A 63 -0.05 -14.64 -4.02
CA ILE A 63 1.11 -15.10 -4.81
C ILE A 63 0.69 -15.50 -6.24
N LEU A 64 -0.38 -16.28 -6.37
CA LEU A 64 -0.93 -16.71 -7.66
C LEU A 64 -1.62 -15.55 -8.37
N THR A 65 -2.39 -14.75 -7.63
CA THR A 65 -3.07 -13.56 -8.18
C THR A 65 -2.07 -12.60 -8.81
N ARG A 66 -0.99 -12.28 -8.09
CA ARG A 66 0.11 -11.43 -8.58
C ARG A 66 0.85 -12.06 -9.76
N SER A 67 1.22 -13.33 -9.65
CA SER A 67 2.14 -13.93 -10.63
C SER A 67 1.44 -14.47 -11.89
N LEU A 68 0.15 -14.79 -11.84
CA LEU A 68 -0.58 -15.45 -12.94
C LEU A 68 -1.77 -14.65 -13.45
N ILE A 69 -2.53 -14.01 -12.57
CA ILE A 69 -3.82 -13.39 -12.93
C ILE A 69 -3.63 -11.95 -13.41
N ILE A 70 -2.99 -11.10 -12.59
CA ILE A 70 -2.92 -9.66 -12.85
C ILE A 70 -2.22 -9.37 -14.18
N PHE A 71 -1.02 -9.92 -14.40
CA PHE A 71 -0.33 -9.75 -15.67
C PHE A 71 -0.62 -10.89 -16.66
N GLY A 72 -0.60 -12.17 -16.26
CA GLY A 72 -0.76 -13.28 -17.21
C GLY A 72 -2.11 -13.27 -17.94
N GLN A 73 -3.23 -13.19 -17.20
CA GLN A 73 -4.55 -13.07 -17.82
C GLN A 73 -4.86 -11.63 -18.27
N GLY A 74 -4.32 -10.63 -17.57
CA GLY A 74 -4.52 -9.22 -17.92
C GLY A 74 -3.84 -8.79 -19.21
N ALA A 75 -2.60 -9.21 -19.46
CA ALA A 75 -1.87 -8.91 -20.69
C ALA A 75 -2.55 -9.55 -21.91
N ILE A 76 -3.03 -10.80 -21.79
CA ILE A 76 -3.76 -11.46 -22.89
C ILE A 76 -5.05 -10.72 -23.25
N ARG A 77 -5.78 -10.20 -22.26
CA ARG A 77 -7.07 -9.53 -22.50
C ARG A 77 -6.94 -8.05 -22.86
N ALA A 78 -5.95 -7.36 -22.32
CA ALA A 78 -5.76 -5.92 -22.54
C ALA A 78 -4.88 -5.60 -23.76
N HIS A 79 -4.06 -6.55 -24.24
CA HIS A 79 -3.23 -6.32 -25.42
C HIS A 79 -4.07 -6.40 -26.71
N PRO A 80 -4.06 -5.36 -27.59
CA PRO A 80 -4.95 -5.29 -28.75
C PRO A 80 -4.81 -6.43 -29.77
N TRP A 81 -3.64 -7.09 -29.79
CA TRP A 81 -3.26 -8.08 -30.80
C TRP A 81 -3.01 -9.48 -30.26
N LEU A 82 -2.68 -9.63 -28.97
CA LEU A 82 -2.16 -10.91 -28.45
C LEU A 82 -3.22 -12.01 -28.46
N LEU A 83 -4.45 -11.69 -28.05
CA LEU A 83 -5.57 -12.63 -28.11
C LEU A 83 -5.95 -13.02 -29.54
N LYS A 84 -5.79 -12.09 -30.50
CA LYS A 84 -6.06 -12.33 -31.92
C LYS A 84 -5.04 -13.31 -32.50
N GLU A 85 -3.75 -13.08 -32.22
CA GLU A 85 -2.66 -13.99 -32.61
C GLU A 85 -2.85 -15.39 -32.04
N MET A 86 -3.15 -15.51 -30.74
CA MET A 86 -3.37 -16.80 -30.09
C MET A 86 -4.55 -17.56 -30.70
N ARG A 87 -5.67 -16.87 -30.96
CA ARG A 87 -6.85 -17.49 -31.59
C ARG A 87 -6.56 -17.96 -33.02
N ALA A 88 -5.90 -17.11 -33.82
CA ALA A 88 -5.53 -17.43 -35.19
C ALA A 88 -4.53 -18.60 -35.26
N ALA A 89 -3.60 -18.67 -34.31
CA ALA A 89 -2.64 -19.78 -34.19
C ALA A 89 -3.29 -21.12 -33.78
N THR A 90 -4.42 -21.08 -33.07
CA THR A 90 -5.21 -22.27 -32.69
C THR A 90 -6.31 -22.65 -33.67
N GLY A 91 -6.53 -21.84 -34.71
CA GLY A 91 -7.55 -22.11 -35.73
C GLY A 91 -7.23 -23.35 -36.57
N GLU A 92 -8.25 -23.93 -37.19
CA GLU A 92 -8.04 -24.98 -38.20
C GLU A 92 -7.11 -24.45 -39.29
N GLY A 93 -6.13 -25.25 -39.72
CA GLY A 93 -4.98 -24.87 -40.56
C GLY A 93 -5.31 -24.46 -42.00
N ASN A 94 -6.36 -23.68 -42.19
CA ASN A 94 -6.90 -23.19 -43.45
C ASN A 94 -6.16 -21.90 -43.87
N GLY A 95 -6.26 -21.53 -45.15
CA GLY A 95 -5.58 -20.34 -45.69
C GLY A 95 -5.97 -19.03 -45.01
N ASP A 96 -7.20 -18.95 -44.48
CA ASP A 96 -7.71 -17.75 -43.80
C ASP A 96 -7.12 -17.58 -42.40
N SER A 97 -6.98 -18.66 -41.61
CA SER A 97 -6.33 -18.63 -40.29
C SER A 97 -4.87 -18.15 -40.38
N ARG A 98 -4.15 -18.51 -41.45
CA ARG A 98 -2.78 -18.02 -41.70
C ARG A 98 -2.75 -16.52 -41.98
N ARG A 99 -3.66 -16.02 -42.82
CA ARG A 99 -3.77 -14.58 -43.13
C ARG A 99 -4.16 -13.76 -41.91
N GLU A 100 -5.07 -14.27 -41.09
CA GLU A 100 -5.45 -13.63 -39.82
C GLU A 100 -4.28 -13.58 -38.84
N PHE A 101 -3.49 -14.65 -38.76
CA PHE A 101 -2.28 -14.68 -37.94
C PHE A 101 -1.24 -13.66 -38.42
N ASP A 102 -0.91 -13.65 -39.71
CA ASP A 102 0.06 -12.71 -40.29
C ASP A 102 -0.38 -11.26 -40.05
N ASN A 103 -1.65 -10.94 -40.30
CA ASN A 103 -2.20 -9.60 -40.06
C ASN A 103 -2.09 -9.19 -38.59
N ALA A 104 -2.42 -10.10 -37.66
CA ALA A 104 -2.32 -9.83 -36.23
C ALA A 104 -0.86 -9.61 -35.81
N LEU A 105 0.06 -10.45 -36.30
CA LEU A 105 1.50 -10.38 -36.02
C LEU A 105 2.12 -9.09 -36.54
N PHE A 106 1.90 -8.72 -37.80
CA PHE A 106 2.44 -7.48 -38.36
C PHE A 106 1.85 -6.23 -37.68
N SER A 107 0.58 -6.28 -37.27
CA SER A 107 -0.05 -5.19 -36.51
C SER A 107 0.53 -5.07 -35.10
N HIS A 108 0.85 -6.19 -34.45
CA HIS A 108 1.56 -6.22 -33.17
C HIS A 108 2.97 -5.66 -33.32
N VAL A 109 3.74 -6.07 -34.33
CA VAL A 109 5.07 -5.51 -34.62
C VAL A 109 4.99 -3.99 -34.80
N GLY A 110 4.01 -3.50 -35.57
CA GLY A 110 3.77 -2.06 -35.73
C GLY A 110 3.44 -1.35 -34.40
N TYR A 111 2.60 -1.97 -33.56
CA TYR A 111 2.27 -1.47 -32.22
C TYR A 111 3.51 -1.39 -31.32
N THR A 112 4.34 -2.43 -31.31
CA THR A 112 5.60 -2.48 -30.56
C THR A 112 6.58 -1.41 -31.04
N ILE A 113 6.74 -1.22 -32.35
CA ILE A 113 7.60 -0.16 -32.91
C ILE A 113 7.09 1.23 -32.51
N SER A 114 5.78 1.47 -32.60
CA SER A 114 5.18 2.73 -32.15
C SER A 114 5.45 2.99 -30.66
N ASN A 115 5.30 1.97 -29.81
CA ASN A 115 5.64 2.05 -28.40
C ASN A 115 7.14 2.28 -28.17
N ALA A 116 8.02 1.68 -28.98
CA ALA A 116 9.46 1.90 -28.91
C ALA A 116 9.81 3.37 -29.20
N VAL A 117 9.30 3.91 -30.31
CA VAL A 117 9.52 5.32 -30.70
C VAL A 117 8.98 6.26 -29.63
N ARG A 118 7.74 6.03 -29.16
CA ARG A 118 7.12 6.82 -28.09
C ARG A 118 7.94 6.74 -26.79
N SER A 119 8.37 5.55 -26.40
CA SER A 119 9.15 5.33 -25.18
C SER A 119 10.48 6.08 -25.22
N VAL A 120 11.22 5.98 -26.34
CA VAL A 120 12.49 6.71 -26.55
C VAL A 120 12.25 8.22 -26.49
N MET A 121 11.26 8.71 -27.24
CA MET A 121 10.95 10.13 -27.33
C MET A 121 10.52 10.73 -25.97
N LEU A 122 9.67 10.03 -25.21
CA LEU A 122 9.26 10.44 -23.87
C LEU A 122 10.40 10.33 -22.86
N THR A 123 11.30 9.37 -23.03
CA THR A 123 12.41 9.17 -22.12
C THR A 123 13.50 10.23 -22.31
N LEU A 124 13.86 10.53 -23.56
CA LEU A 124 14.82 11.60 -23.89
C LEU A 124 14.28 12.98 -23.52
N SER A 125 12.98 13.22 -23.72
CA SER A 125 12.34 14.49 -23.33
C SER A 125 11.97 14.57 -21.84
N GLY A 126 12.24 13.53 -21.03
CA GLY A 126 11.80 13.50 -19.63
C GLY A 126 10.28 13.54 -19.43
N GLY A 127 9.50 13.19 -20.46
CA GLY A 127 8.05 13.24 -20.51
C GLY A 127 7.47 14.56 -21.03
N TYR A 128 8.28 15.58 -21.32
CA TYR A 128 7.77 16.88 -21.78
C TYR A 128 7.17 16.85 -23.19
N ALA A 129 7.50 15.83 -23.97
CA ALA A 129 7.00 15.71 -25.33
C ALA A 129 5.60 15.07 -25.43
N THR A 130 4.93 14.84 -24.29
CA THR A 130 3.48 14.62 -24.23
C THR A 130 2.79 15.74 -23.46
N SER A 131 1.59 16.12 -23.90
CA SER A 131 0.72 17.01 -23.15
C SER A 131 0.12 16.29 -21.95
N ALA A 132 -0.02 17.00 -20.82
CA ALA A 132 -0.87 16.54 -19.72
C ALA A 132 -2.33 16.91 -20.04
N PRO A 133 -3.32 16.06 -19.68
CA PRO A 133 -4.73 16.37 -19.88
C PRO A 133 -5.22 17.50 -18.96
N VAL A 134 -4.42 17.87 -17.96
CA VAL A 134 -4.72 18.88 -16.95
C VAL A 134 -3.60 19.92 -16.86
N ARG A 135 -3.94 21.09 -16.31
CA ARG A 135 -2.97 22.14 -15.95
C ARG A 135 -2.76 22.14 -14.43
N GLY A 136 -1.66 22.74 -13.98
CA GLY A 136 -1.38 22.93 -12.55
C GLY A 136 -0.39 21.92 -11.96
N PRO A 137 -0.36 21.76 -10.63
CA PRO A 137 0.72 21.06 -9.93
C PRO A 137 0.80 19.56 -10.26
N THR A 138 -0.30 18.93 -10.68
CA THR A 138 -0.39 17.51 -11.02
C THR A 138 -0.01 17.19 -12.47
N ALA A 139 0.07 18.19 -13.36
CA ALA A 139 0.31 17.98 -14.79
C ALA A 139 1.61 17.20 -15.08
N HIS A 140 2.64 17.45 -14.28
CA HIS A 140 3.92 16.76 -14.43
C HIS A 140 3.84 15.26 -14.08
N TYR A 141 2.95 14.87 -13.15
CA TYR A 141 2.73 13.47 -12.79
C TYR A 141 2.05 12.70 -13.92
N PHE A 142 1.09 13.31 -14.62
CA PHE A 142 0.52 12.71 -15.84
C PHE A 142 1.60 12.41 -16.88
N ARG A 143 2.52 13.35 -17.13
CA ARG A 143 3.63 13.13 -18.08
C ARG A 143 4.56 12.00 -17.65
N LYS A 144 4.94 11.95 -16.36
CA LYS A 144 5.74 10.86 -15.78
C LYS A 144 5.03 9.51 -15.94
N LEU A 145 3.72 9.49 -15.70
CA LEU A 145 2.89 8.29 -15.83
C LEU A 145 2.79 7.82 -17.28
N THR A 146 2.57 8.73 -18.24
CA THR A 146 2.57 8.40 -19.68
C THR A 146 3.92 7.83 -20.12
N ARG A 147 5.04 8.41 -19.64
CA ARG A 147 6.38 7.88 -19.90
C ARG A 147 6.53 6.45 -19.36
N MET A 148 6.12 6.21 -18.12
CA MET A 148 6.23 4.87 -17.51
C MET A 148 5.29 3.85 -18.15
N SER A 149 4.10 4.27 -18.59
CA SER A 149 3.18 3.42 -19.35
C SER A 149 3.78 3.00 -20.70
N ALA A 150 4.44 3.92 -21.43
CA ALA A 150 5.13 3.59 -22.67
C ALA A 150 6.33 2.65 -22.45
N ALA A 151 7.10 2.86 -21.38
CA ALA A 151 8.19 1.97 -21.00
C ALA A 151 7.68 0.57 -20.62
N PHE A 152 6.61 0.50 -19.83
CA PHE A 152 5.95 -0.76 -19.47
C PHE A 152 5.47 -1.51 -20.71
N ALA A 153 4.78 -0.84 -21.62
CA ALA A 153 4.27 -1.47 -22.86
C ALA A 153 5.41 -2.08 -23.68
N LEU A 154 6.48 -1.30 -23.93
CA LEU A 154 7.64 -1.81 -24.68
C LEU A 154 8.30 -3.02 -24.00
N ILE A 155 8.46 -2.98 -22.67
CA ILE A 155 9.06 -4.09 -21.92
C ILE A 155 8.15 -5.31 -21.95
N ALA A 156 6.85 -5.13 -21.72
CA ALA A 156 5.85 -6.20 -21.75
C ALA A 156 5.82 -6.89 -23.12
N ASP A 157 5.73 -6.12 -24.21
CA ASP A 157 5.72 -6.63 -25.58
C ASP A 157 7.01 -7.39 -25.89
N SER A 158 8.16 -6.85 -25.47
CA SER A 158 9.47 -7.50 -25.65
C SER A 158 9.58 -8.82 -24.88
N VAL A 159 9.02 -8.88 -23.67
CA VAL A 159 8.98 -10.11 -22.84
C VAL A 159 8.07 -11.16 -23.49
N LEU A 160 6.89 -10.76 -23.95
CA LEU A 160 5.93 -11.64 -24.62
C LEU A 160 6.49 -12.21 -25.92
N LEU A 161 7.12 -11.38 -26.75
CA LEU A 161 7.80 -11.80 -27.97
C LEU A 161 8.94 -12.79 -27.68
N SER A 162 9.74 -12.52 -26.63
CA SER A 162 10.90 -13.36 -26.30
C SER A 162 10.51 -14.72 -25.71
N LEU A 163 9.42 -14.79 -24.95
CA LEU A 163 9.01 -16.02 -24.26
C LEU A 163 7.94 -16.83 -25.01
N GLY A 164 7.16 -16.19 -25.88
CA GLY A 164 6.04 -16.83 -26.56
C GLY A 164 5.15 -17.62 -25.60
N GLY A 165 4.82 -18.87 -25.95
CA GLY A 165 4.00 -19.76 -25.13
C GLY A 165 4.64 -20.24 -23.80
N SER A 166 5.94 -20.02 -23.60
CA SER A 166 6.63 -20.35 -22.34
C SER A 166 6.43 -19.31 -21.24
N PHE A 167 5.81 -18.17 -21.57
CA PHE A 167 5.57 -17.07 -20.64
C PHE A 167 4.85 -17.51 -19.36
N LYS A 168 3.88 -18.43 -19.48
CA LYS A 168 3.12 -18.99 -18.36
C LYS A 168 3.96 -19.66 -17.27
N PHE A 169 5.23 -19.99 -17.54
CA PHE A 169 6.14 -20.64 -16.60
C PHE A 169 7.15 -19.68 -15.95
N ARG A 170 7.11 -18.38 -16.26
CA ARG A 170 8.03 -17.36 -15.70
C ARG A 170 7.34 -16.48 -14.66
N GLU A 171 6.83 -17.12 -13.60
CA GLU A 171 6.06 -16.48 -12.52
C GLU A 171 6.75 -15.25 -11.92
N LYS A 172 8.07 -15.30 -11.68
CA LYS A 172 8.82 -14.15 -11.14
C LYS A 172 8.87 -12.94 -12.08
N LEU A 173 8.93 -13.15 -13.40
CA LEU A 173 8.91 -12.04 -14.37
C LEU A 173 7.50 -11.46 -14.46
N SER A 174 6.49 -12.32 -14.54
CA SER A 174 5.09 -11.93 -14.54
C SER A 174 4.73 -11.15 -13.27
N GLY A 175 5.19 -11.58 -12.09
CA GLY A 175 4.98 -10.87 -10.83
C GLY A 175 5.55 -9.46 -10.82
N ARG A 176 6.74 -9.23 -11.38
CA ARG A 176 7.33 -7.87 -11.49
C ARG A 176 6.57 -6.99 -12.48
N LEU A 177 6.10 -7.55 -13.59
CA LEU A 177 5.23 -6.83 -14.52
C LEU A 177 3.87 -6.50 -13.87
N ALA A 178 3.33 -7.41 -13.06
CA ALA A 178 2.13 -7.15 -12.27
C ALA A 178 2.34 -6.00 -11.28
N ASP A 179 3.48 -5.97 -10.56
CA ASP A 179 3.79 -4.88 -9.63
C ASP A 179 3.84 -3.52 -10.34
N ALA A 180 4.52 -3.44 -11.49
CA ALA A 180 4.55 -2.22 -12.30
C ALA A 180 3.13 -1.81 -12.75
N LEU A 181 2.32 -2.76 -13.21
CA LEU A 181 0.94 -2.50 -13.65
C LEU A 181 0.06 -2.02 -12.50
N ILE A 182 0.19 -2.63 -11.32
CA ILE A 182 -0.54 -2.24 -10.11
C ILE A 182 -0.26 -0.77 -9.78
N HIS A 183 1.01 -0.37 -9.72
CA HIS A 183 1.36 1.02 -9.39
C HIS A 183 1.02 2.01 -10.51
N LEU A 184 1.02 1.60 -11.78
CA LEU A 184 0.47 2.42 -12.88
C LEU A 184 -1.03 2.68 -12.67
N TYR A 185 -1.78 1.65 -12.25
CA TYR A 185 -3.19 1.77 -11.92
C TYR A 185 -3.42 2.66 -10.70
N LEU A 186 -2.67 2.46 -9.60
CA LEU A 186 -2.76 3.29 -8.40
C LEU A 186 -2.45 4.77 -8.69
N CYS A 187 -1.38 5.06 -9.45
CA CYS A 187 -1.09 6.42 -9.92
C CYS A 187 -2.28 7.03 -10.66
N SER A 188 -2.87 6.27 -11.59
CA SER A 188 -4.03 6.72 -12.38
C SER A 188 -5.24 7.00 -11.49
N ALA A 189 -5.52 6.12 -10.53
CA ALA A 189 -6.63 6.26 -9.59
C ALA A 189 -6.43 7.46 -8.64
N MET A 190 -5.23 7.67 -8.10
CA MET A 190 -4.91 8.81 -7.24
C MET A 190 -5.07 10.13 -7.99
N LEU A 191 -4.53 10.23 -9.21
CA LEU A 191 -4.68 11.43 -10.05
C LEU A 191 -6.16 11.67 -10.39
N LYS A 192 -6.90 10.62 -10.79
CA LYS A 192 -8.32 10.74 -11.12
C LYS A 192 -9.14 11.19 -9.92
N ARG A 193 -8.94 10.58 -8.74
CA ARG A 193 -9.62 10.95 -7.50
C ARG A 193 -9.36 12.42 -7.13
N PHE A 194 -8.11 12.87 -7.21
CA PHE A 194 -7.76 14.25 -6.91
C PHE A 194 -8.45 15.25 -7.84
N GLU A 195 -8.51 14.93 -9.14
CA GLU A 195 -9.20 15.75 -10.14
C GLU A 195 -10.73 15.75 -9.92
N ASP A 196 -11.32 14.60 -9.61
CA ASP A 196 -12.76 14.44 -9.36
C ASP A 196 -13.22 15.15 -8.09
N HIS A 197 -12.35 15.23 -7.08
CA HIS A 197 -12.63 15.92 -5.83
C HIS A 197 -12.39 17.44 -5.92
N GLY A 198 -12.16 17.98 -7.13
CA GLY A 198 -12.01 19.42 -7.34
C GLY A 198 -10.61 19.96 -7.00
N ARG A 199 -9.59 19.10 -6.95
CA ARG A 199 -8.18 19.45 -6.70
C ARG A 199 -7.92 20.16 -5.34
N PRO A 200 -8.35 19.58 -4.21
CA PRO A 200 -8.14 20.20 -2.90
C PRO A 200 -6.63 20.34 -2.59
N GLU A 201 -6.15 21.57 -2.39
CA GLU A 201 -4.71 21.84 -2.18
C GLU A 201 -4.13 21.12 -0.95
N GLU A 202 -4.95 20.93 0.07
CA GLU A 202 -4.64 20.21 1.30
C GLU A 202 -4.41 18.70 1.11
N ASP A 203 -4.87 18.09 0.00
CA ASP A 203 -4.57 16.69 -0.35
C ASP A 203 -3.26 16.57 -1.14
N LEU A 204 -2.70 17.68 -1.62
CA LEU A 204 -1.54 17.66 -2.50
C LEU A 204 -0.30 17.00 -1.87
N PRO A 205 -0.01 17.13 -0.55
CA PRO A 205 1.08 16.38 0.08
C PRO A 205 0.86 14.86 0.04
N LEU A 206 -0.37 14.38 0.30
CA LEU A 206 -0.72 12.96 0.22
C LEU A 206 -0.54 12.43 -1.20
N LEU A 207 -1.04 13.17 -2.20
CA LEU A 207 -0.90 12.81 -3.60
C LEU A 207 0.57 12.77 -4.02
N ARG A 208 1.38 13.79 -3.67
CA ARG A 208 2.81 13.83 -4.01
C ARG A 208 3.56 12.64 -3.43
N TRP A 209 3.33 12.33 -2.16
CA TRP A 209 3.95 11.18 -1.50
C TRP A 209 3.59 9.87 -2.20
N GLY A 210 2.29 9.62 -2.44
CA GLY A 210 1.83 8.38 -3.09
C GLY A 210 2.30 8.24 -4.53
N MET A 211 2.35 9.35 -5.29
CA MET A 211 2.87 9.36 -6.66
C MET A 211 4.38 9.09 -6.70
N ASP A 212 5.17 9.69 -5.81
CA ASP A 212 6.62 9.46 -5.77
C ASP A 212 6.96 8.02 -5.38
N ASP A 213 6.24 7.46 -4.40
CA ASP A 213 6.35 6.05 -4.01
C ASP A 213 6.01 5.11 -5.17
N SER A 214 4.84 5.31 -5.79
CA SER A 214 4.39 4.45 -6.89
C SER A 214 5.28 4.55 -8.12
N LEU A 215 5.77 5.74 -8.48
CA LEU A 215 6.72 5.90 -9.59
C LEU A 215 8.05 5.21 -9.32
N PHE A 216 8.54 5.26 -8.08
CA PHE A 216 9.72 4.51 -7.66
C PHE A 216 9.48 3.00 -7.79
N MET A 217 8.34 2.50 -7.32
CA MET A 217 7.99 1.08 -7.39
C MET A 217 7.82 0.57 -8.83
N ILE A 218 7.23 1.38 -9.73
CA ILE A 218 7.15 1.06 -11.17
C ILE A 218 8.55 0.90 -11.74
N GLN A 219 9.43 1.88 -11.50
CA GLN A 219 10.80 1.85 -12.00
C GLN A 219 11.56 0.62 -11.52
N GLU A 220 11.55 0.34 -10.22
CA GLU A 220 12.29 -0.80 -9.66
C GLU A 220 11.75 -2.13 -10.20
N SER A 221 10.43 -2.24 -10.35
CA SER A 221 9.78 -3.41 -10.94
C SER A 221 10.22 -3.63 -12.40
N LEU A 222 10.18 -2.58 -13.23
CA LEU A 222 10.60 -2.63 -14.63
C LEU A 222 12.10 -2.91 -14.80
N LEU A 223 12.95 -2.28 -13.98
CA LEU A 223 14.38 -2.58 -13.97
C LEU A 223 14.65 -4.01 -13.52
N GLY A 224 13.88 -4.53 -12.56
CA GLY A 224 13.94 -5.93 -12.14
C GLY A 224 13.57 -6.90 -13.27
N VAL A 225 12.60 -6.55 -14.12
CA VAL A 225 12.28 -7.31 -15.35
C VAL A 225 13.46 -7.31 -16.31
N LEU A 226 14.03 -6.13 -16.59
CA LEU A 226 15.16 -5.98 -17.52
C LEU A 226 16.45 -6.67 -17.05
N GLN A 227 16.70 -6.69 -15.74
CA GLN A 227 17.84 -7.41 -15.15
C GLN A 227 17.68 -8.93 -15.25
N ASN A 228 16.45 -9.43 -15.27
CA ASN A 228 16.14 -10.86 -15.33
C ASN A 228 15.57 -11.25 -16.70
N PHE A 229 15.88 -10.46 -17.72
CA PHE A 229 15.29 -10.62 -19.04
C PHE A 229 15.72 -11.97 -19.66
N PRO A 230 14.82 -12.71 -20.34
CA PRO A 230 15.12 -14.04 -20.88
C PRO A 230 16.34 -14.07 -21.82
N VAL A 231 16.49 -13.03 -22.62
CA VAL A 231 17.63 -12.81 -23.52
C VAL A 231 18.41 -11.58 -23.03
N PRO A 232 19.53 -11.74 -22.31
CA PRO A 232 20.22 -10.63 -21.64
C PRO A 232 20.61 -9.48 -22.58
N VAL A 233 21.02 -9.79 -23.81
CA VAL A 233 21.38 -8.77 -24.83
C VAL A 233 20.17 -7.92 -25.20
N LEU A 234 19.01 -8.55 -25.46
CA LEU A 234 17.77 -7.84 -25.74
C LEU A 234 17.31 -7.03 -24.53
N GLY A 235 17.45 -7.58 -23.32
CA GLY A 235 17.18 -6.85 -22.07
C GLY A 235 18.04 -5.58 -21.93
N GLY A 236 19.33 -5.67 -22.27
CA GLY A 236 20.24 -4.51 -22.32
C GLY A 236 19.80 -3.46 -23.34
N PHE A 237 19.41 -3.88 -24.54
CA PHE A 237 18.90 -2.99 -25.59
C PHE A 237 17.61 -2.27 -25.15
N VAL A 238 16.60 -3.02 -24.68
CA VAL A 238 15.33 -2.44 -24.20
C VAL A 238 15.56 -1.51 -23.00
N ARG A 239 16.52 -1.84 -22.13
CA ARG A 239 16.93 -0.96 -21.03
C ARG A 239 17.51 0.35 -21.54
N ALA A 240 18.35 0.33 -22.58
CA ALA A 240 18.89 1.55 -23.17
C ALA A 240 17.78 2.44 -23.77
N LEU A 241 16.73 1.85 -24.33
CA LEU A 241 15.58 2.60 -24.86
C LEU A 241 14.67 3.21 -23.78
N THR A 242 14.48 2.50 -22.67
CA THR A 242 13.51 2.88 -21.61
C THR A 242 14.13 3.66 -20.45
N PHE A 243 15.39 3.37 -20.12
CA PHE A 243 16.14 3.93 -19.00
C PHE A 243 17.59 4.29 -19.38
N PRO A 244 17.83 5.14 -20.41
CA PRO A 244 19.17 5.50 -20.88
C PRO A 244 20.00 6.21 -19.80
N PHE A 245 19.36 7.02 -18.95
CA PHE A 245 20.00 7.76 -17.86
C PHE A 245 19.90 7.04 -16.50
N GLY A 246 19.50 5.76 -16.49
CA GLY A 246 19.36 4.98 -15.26
C GLY A 246 18.05 5.24 -14.52
N ARG A 247 18.14 5.65 -13.24
CA ARG A 247 17.01 5.67 -12.27
C ARG A 247 16.53 7.11 -11.97
N PRO A 248 15.59 7.66 -12.76
CA PRO A 248 15.12 9.04 -12.55
C PRO A 248 14.21 9.23 -11.32
N TYR A 249 13.55 8.19 -10.82
CA TYR A 249 12.62 8.29 -9.70
C TYR A 249 13.27 7.91 -8.37
N ARG A 250 12.98 8.70 -7.34
CA ARG A 250 13.47 8.52 -5.96
C ARG A 250 12.29 8.18 -5.06
N ARG A 251 12.58 7.51 -3.94
CA ARG A 251 11.60 7.33 -2.86
C ARG A 251 11.10 8.69 -2.34
N PRO A 252 9.90 8.73 -1.71
CA PRO A 252 9.43 9.93 -1.03
C PRO A 252 10.48 10.44 -0.04
N SER A 253 10.68 11.76 -0.02
CA SER A 253 11.63 12.38 0.91
C SER A 253 11.08 12.44 2.33
N ASP A 254 11.96 12.50 3.33
CA ASP A 254 11.59 12.70 4.74
C ASP A 254 10.73 13.94 4.95
N ARG A 255 10.97 15.00 4.17
CA ARG A 255 10.13 16.20 4.19
C ARG A 255 8.70 15.88 3.78
N SER A 256 8.51 15.17 2.67
CA SER A 256 7.19 14.73 2.22
C SER A 256 6.51 13.83 3.27
N GLY A 257 7.28 12.90 3.86
CA GLY A 257 6.81 12.06 4.96
C GLY A 257 6.34 12.87 6.17
N LYS A 258 7.08 13.91 6.59
CA LYS A 258 6.68 14.82 7.68
C LYS A 258 5.44 15.65 7.34
N GLU A 259 5.25 16.02 6.09
CA GLU A 259 4.04 16.74 5.64
C GLU A 259 2.81 15.83 5.72
N VAL A 260 2.91 14.58 5.24
CA VAL A 260 1.85 13.58 5.36
C VAL A 260 1.56 13.22 6.82
N ALA A 261 2.58 12.98 7.64
CA ALA A 261 2.40 12.65 9.05
C ALA A 261 1.65 13.76 9.80
N ARG A 262 1.92 15.03 9.48
CA ARG A 262 1.20 16.17 10.08
C ARG A 262 -0.28 16.18 9.72
N ILE A 263 -0.63 15.83 8.49
CA ILE A 263 -2.03 15.69 8.06
C ILE A 263 -2.72 14.59 8.87
N LEU A 264 -2.06 13.45 9.08
CA LEU A 264 -2.65 12.32 9.82
C LEU A 264 -2.76 12.58 11.33
N LEU A 265 -1.85 13.38 11.89
CA LEU A 265 -1.76 13.68 13.32
C LEU A 265 -2.50 14.96 13.74
N THR A 266 -3.29 15.57 12.86
CA THR A 266 -4.10 16.76 13.16
C THR A 266 -5.52 16.60 12.63
N GLU A 267 -6.47 17.37 13.16
CA GLU A 267 -7.80 17.48 12.59
C GLU A 267 -7.79 18.37 11.36
N ASN A 268 -8.18 17.80 10.22
CA ASN A 268 -8.29 18.52 8.95
C ASN A 268 -9.16 17.71 7.97
N ALA A 269 -9.68 18.40 6.97
CA ALA A 269 -10.59 17.80 6.00
C ALA A 269 -9.91 16.73 5.11
N SER A 270 -8.58 16.78 4.91
CA SER A 270 -7.84 15.72 4.22
C SER A 270 -7.87 14.40 4.99
N ARG A 271 -7.70 14.44 6.32
CA ARG A 271 -7.84 13.28 7.20
C ARG A 271 -9.27 12.73 7.15
N ASP A 272 -10.28 13.60 7.23
CA ASP A 272 -11.68 13.19 7.17
C ASP A 272 -12.01 12.48 5.85
N ARG A 273 -11.51 12.99 4.71
CA ARG A 273 -11.63 12.35 3.39
C ARG A 273 -10.85 11.04 3.26
N LEU A 274 -9.78 10.84 4.04
CA LEU A 274 -9.05 9.58 4.06
C LEU A 274 -9.80 8.50 4.85
N THR A 275 -10.51 8.88 5.91
CA THR A 275 -11.29 7.98 6.75
C THR A 275 -12.76 7.92 6.39
N GLU A 276 -13.16 8.50 5.26
CA GLU A 276 -14.53 8.49 4.78
C GLU A 276 -15.05 7.05 4.63
N GLY A 277 -16.20 6.76 5.24
CA GLY A 277 -16.82 5.42 5.23
C GLY A 277 -16.20 4.41 6.20
N VAL A 278 -15.17 4.80 6.96
CA VAL A 278 -14.64 3.97 8.05
C VAL A 278 -15.49 4.20 9.30
N TYR A 279 -15.90 3.11 9.97
CA TYR A 279 -16.55 3.20 11.27
C TYR A 279 -15.55 3.69 12.33
N ILE A 280 -15.89 4.79 12.99
CA ILE A 280 -15.11 5.35 14.11
C ILE A 280 -15.96 5.20 15.36
N SER A 281 -15.49 4.43 16.32
CA SER A 281 -16.20 4.20 17.58
C SER A 281 -16.20 5.46 18.45
N ASP A 282 -17.38 5.81 18.97
CA ASP A 282 -17.60 6.80 20.02
C ASP A 282 -17.84 6.16 21.39
N ALA A 283 -17.82 4.82 21.46
CA ALA A 283 -18.00 4.06 22.68
C ALA A 283 -16.70 4.00 23.51
N ASN A 284 -16.82 3.61 24.79
CA ASN A 284 -15.66 3.37 25.65
C ASN A 284 -15.00 1.98 25.42
N ASP A 285 -14.95 1.56 24.15
CA ASP A 285 -14.21 0.38 23.71
C ASP A 285 -12.77 0.73 23.36
N ALA A 286 -11.95 -0.29 23.07
CA ALA A 286 -10.52 -0.09 22.89
C ALA A 286 -10.15 0.85 21.72
N SER A 287 -10.93 0.86 20.64
CA SER A 287 -10.72 1.78 19.50
C SER A 287 -11.26 3.19 19.79
N GLY A 288 -12.42 3.32 20.44
CA GLY A 288 -12.98 4.61 20.85
C GLY A 288 -12.12 5.33 21.89
N ARG A 289 -11.43 4.60 22.76
CA ARG A 289 -10.43 5.17 23.68
C ARG A 289 -9.24 5.79 22.95
N VAL A 290 -8.79 5.20 21.84
CA VAL A 290 -7.72 5.79 20.99
C VAL A 290 -8.20 7.10 20.38
N ASN A 291 -9.43 7.13 19.86
CA ASN A 291 -10.00 8.35 19.30
C ASN A 291 -10.19 9.45 20.36
N THR A 292 -10.67 9.08 21.55
CA THR A 292 -10.82 10.01 22.68
C THR A 292 -9.46 10.57 23.12
N ALA A 293 -8.44 9.71 23.23
CA ALA A 293 -7.09 10.15 23.58
C ALA A 293 -6.50 11.09 22.50
N PHE A 294 -6.71 10.78 21.22
CA PHE A 294 -6.29 11.63 20.12
C PHE A 294 -6.87 13.05 20.25
N GLN A 295 -8.17 13.17 20.50
CA GLN A 295 -8.83 14.46 20.69
C GLN A 295 -8.27 15.24 21.89
N LEU A 296 -8.15 14.57 23.05
CA LEU A 296 -7.63 15.22 24.26
C LEU A 296 -6.18 15.70 24.09
N VAL A 297 -5.34 14.95 23.36
CA VAL A 297 -3.96 15.35 23.05
C VAL A 297 -3.91 16.59 22.15
N LEU A 298 -4.82 16.69 21.17
CA LEU A 298 -4.91 17.89 20.35
C LEU A 298 -5.38 19.10 21.15
N ASP A 299 -6.38 18.92 22.01
CA ASP A 299 -6.91 19.97 22.89
C ASP A 299 -5.90 20.45 23.93
N SER A 300 -4.93 19.61 24.33
CA SER A 300 -3.87 19.92 25.29
C SER A 300 -2.56 20.41 24.64
N ALA A 301 -2.41 20.31 23.31
CA ALA A 301 -1.13 20.49 22.62
C ALA A 301 -0.44 21.83 22.92
N ASP A 302 -1.19 22.94 22.89
CA ASP A 302 -0.63 24.28 23.18
C ASP A 302 -0.15 24.40 24.62
N ALA A 303 -0.90 23.82 25.56
CA ALA A 303 -0.53 23.82 26.98
C ALA A 303 0.72 22.94 27.21
N GLU A 304 0.77 21.74 26.64
CA GLU A 304 1.95 20.86 26.73
C GLU A 304 3.19 21.52 26.11
N GLN A 305 3.04 22.21 24.98
CA GLN A 305 4.13 22.93 24.34
C GLN A 305 4.61 24.13 25.18
N ALA A 306 3.71 24.84 25.87
CA ALA A 306 4.07 25.89 26.81
C ALA A 306 4.86 25.33 28.01
N VAL A 307 4.40 24.23 28.61
CA VAL A 307 5.10 23.53 29.69
C VAL A 307 6.50 23.11 29.23
N ARG A 308 6.60 22.47 28.06
CA ARG A 308 7.87 22.02 27.49
C ARG A 308 8.84 23.16 27.23
N THR A 309 8.34 24.30 26.76
CA THR A 309 9.19 25.45 26.45
C THR A 309 9.69 26.13 27.74
N ALA A 310 8.83 26.28 28.74
CA ALA A 310 9.16 26.94 30.00
C ALA A 310 10.05 26.09 30.91
N LEU A 311 9.70 24.80 31.08
CA LEU A 311 10.39 23.89 31.99
C LEU A 311 11.53 23.10 31.32
N LYS A 312 11.63 23.14 29.98
CA LYS A 312 12.60 22.36 29.18
C LYS A 312 12.48 20.83 29.38
N GLU A 313 11.33 20.38 29.85
CA GLU A 313 10.99 18.97 30.10
C GLU A 313 9.73 18.61 29.31
N SER A 314 9.70 17.44 28.66
CA SER A 314 8.49 17.01 27.93
C SER A 314 7.50 16.34 28.88
N VAL A 315 6.22 16.65 28.71
CA VAL A 315 5.13 16.00 29.45
C VAL A 315 5.00 14.56 28.94
N THR A 316 5.01 13.60 29.87
CA THR A 316 4.83 12.17 29.61
C THR A 316 3.87 11.57 30.62
N VAL A 317 3.39 10.36 30.34
CA VAL A 317 2.51 9.59 31.24
C VAL A 317 3.13 9.39 32.63
N ASP A 318 4.45 9.36 32.75
CA ASP A 318 5.15 9.11 34.02
C ASP A 318 5.37 10.37 34.87
N ASN A 319 5.42 11.55 34.25
CA ASN A 319 5.84 12.78 34.92
C ASN A 319 4.78 13.91 34.93
N TYR A 320 3.66 13.73 34.22
CA TYR A 320 2.70 14.81 34.00
C TYR A 320 2.14 15.40 35.31
N VAL A 321 1.94 14.59 36.34
CA VAL A 321 1.37 15.05 37.63
C VAL A 321 2.23 16.17 38.23
N GLU A 322 3.54 15.93 38.34
CA GLU A 322 4.48 16.87 38.95
C GLU A 322 4.80 18.04 38.00
N LEU A 323 4.99 17.77 36.70
CA LEU A 323 5.26 18.83 35.72
C LEU A 323 4.11 19.82 35.58
N VAL A 324 2.88 19.33 35.53
CA VAL A 324 1.69 20.19 35.43
C VAL A 324 1.53 21.03 36.70
N ARG A 325 1.78 20.45 37.89
CA ARG A 325 1.77 21.20 39.16
C ARG A 325 2.78 22.36 39.13
N ARG A 326 4.05 22.06 38.78
CA ARG A 326 5.11 23.07 38.63
C ARG A 326 4.75 24.15 37.61
N ALA A 327 4.11 23.79 36.50
CA ALA A 327 3.71 24.72 35.46
C ALA A 327 2.59 25.67 35.90
N VAL A 328 1.62 25.19 36.69
CA VAL A 328 0.59 26.05 37.30
C VAL A 328 1.20 26.99 38.33
N GLU A 329 2.06 26.49 39.21
CA GLU A 329 2.70 27.29 40.27
C GLU A 329 3.62 28.40 39.71
N SER A 330 4.25 28.14 38.56
CA SER A 330 5.06 29.13 37.83
C SER A 330 4.24 30.04 36.92
N GLY A 331 2.91 29.88 36.85
CA GLY A 331 2.02 30.69 36.04
C GLY A 331 2.19 30.49 34.53
N VAL A 332 2.82 29.39 34.09
CA VAL A 332 3.02 29.06 32.67
C VAL A 332 1.71 28.66 32.02
N ILE A 333 0.84 27.97 32.76
CA ILE A 333 -0.50 27.55 32.32
C ILE A 333 -1.54 27.80 33.42
N THR A 334 -2.80 27.92 33.01
CA THR A 334 -3.97 28.02 33.90
C THR A 334 -4.38 26.65 34.46
N GLU A 335 -5.20 26.63 35.52
CA GLU A 335 -5.74 25.37 36.06
C GLU A 335 -6.65 24.65 35.04
N GLU A 336 -7.36 25.39 34.17
CA GLU A 336 -8.17 24.81 33.10
C GLU A 336 -7.30 24.09 32.04
N GLN A 337 -6.17 24.70 31.66
CA GLN A 337 -5.18 24.08 30.78
C GLN A 337 -4.53 22.87 31.47
N ALA A 338 -4.20 22.98 32.76
CA ALA A 338 -3.65 21.88 33.54
C ALA A 338 -4.59 20.67 33.57
N THR A 339 -5.90 20.87 33.78
CA THR A 339 -6.89 19.80 33.71
C THR A 339 -6.91 19.13 32.34
N ARG A 340 -6.85 19.90 31.25
CA ARG A 340 -6.78 19.32 29.89
C ARG A 340 -5.55 18.45 29.68
N VAL A 341 -4.37 18.91 30.11
CA VAL A 341 -3.13 18.12 30.03
C VAL A 341 -3.25 16.84 30.86
N ARG A 342 -3.76 16.91 32.09
CA ARG A 342 -3.96 15.71 32.93
C ARG A 342 -4.90 14.69 32.26
N LEU A 343 -6.05 15.14 31.76
CA LEU A 343 -7.01 14.28 31.06
C LEU A 343 -6.41 13.62 29.82
N ALA A 344 -5.62 14.36 29.03
CA ALA A 344 -4.92 13.83 27.87
C ALA A 344 -3.91 12.73 28.26
N GLN A 345 -3.09 12.98 29.28
CA GLN A 345 -2.08 12.01 29.73
C GLN A 345 -2.70 10.77 30.36
N GLU A 346 -3.80 10.92 31.12
CA GLU A 346 -4.58 9.79 31.63
C GLU A 346 -5.21 8.96 30.50
N ALA A 347 -5.72 9.61 29.44
CA ALA A 347 -6.26 8.93 28.28
C ALA A 347 -5.16 8.16 27.50
N CYS A 348 -4.01 8.78 27.29
CA CYS A 348 -2.83 8.12 26.72
C CYS A 348 -2.39 6.91 27.56
N ALA A 349 -2.34 7.05 28.89
CA ALA A 349 -2.01 5.95 29.80
C ALA A 349 -2.97 4.76 29.63
N ARG A 350 -4.27 5.02 29.53
CA ARG A 350 -5.29 3.98 29.26
C ARG A 350 -5.13 3.32 27.90
N VAL A 351 -4.71 4.08 26.88
CA VAL A 351 -4.45 3.53 25.54
C VAL A 351 -3.21 2.65 25.52
N ILE A 352 -2.15 3.05 26.23
CA ILE A 352 -0.87 2.32 26.31
C ILE A 352 -0.97 1.09 27.20
N ALA A 353 -1.86 1.12 28.21
CA ALA A 353 -2.06 0.02 29.14
C ALA A 353 -2.28 -1.32 28.41
N VAL A 354 -1.53 -2.31 28.87
CA VAL A 354 -1.61 -3.69 28.39
C VAL A 354 -2.57 -4.46 29.29
N ASP A 355 -3.30 -5.41 28.72
CA ASP A 355 -4.12 -6.32 29.52
C ASP A 355 -3.22 -7.14 30.47
N ASP A 356 -3.59 -7.19 31.74
CA ASP A 356 -2.96 -8.03 32.75
C ASP A 356 -4.00 -9.06 33.25
N PHE A 357 -3.57 -10.31 33.35
CA PHE A 357 -4.43 -11.43 33.71
C PHE A 357 -3.88 -12.10 34.96
N PRO A 358 -4.52 -11.91 36.12
CA PRO A 358 -4.07 -12.52 37.35
C PRO A 358 -4.20 -14.05 37.27
N ARG A 359 -3.37 -14.75 38.04
CA ARG A 359 -3.26 -16.22 37.99
C ARG A 359 -4.61 -16.91 38.17
N GLU A 360 -5.44 -16.39 39.07
CA GLU A 360 -6.77 -16.95 39.38
C GLU A 360 -7.71 -16.90 38.17
N HIS A 361 -7.57 -15.89 37.30
CA HIS A 361 -8.35 -15.77 36.07
C HIS A 361 -7.98 -16.88 35.08
N ILE A 362 -6.68 -17.15 34.93
CA ILE A 362 -6.16 -18.20 34.04
C ILE A 362 -6.54 -19.59 34.57
N GLU A 363 -6.49 -19.80 35.88
CA GLU A 363 -6.86 -21.07 36.52
C GLU A 363 -8.36 -21.37 36.36
N ARG A 364 -9.24 -20.37 36.51
CA ARG A 364 -10.69 -20.54 36.28
C ARG A 364 -11.05 -20.87 34.83
N CYS A 365 -10.32 -20.34 33.84
CA CYS A 365 -10.53 -20.72 32.44
C CYS A 365 -10.26 -22.21 32.19
N LYS A 366 -9.31 -22.83 32.91
CA LYS A 366 -9.05 -24.28 32.82
C LYS A 366 -10.17 -25.13 33.41
N GLU A 367 -10.86 -24.61 34.43
CA GLU A 367 -11.96 -25.32 35.09
C GLU A 367 -13.27 -25.27 34.27
N GLN A 368 -13.45 -24.21 33.46
CA GLN A 368 -14.66 -24.00 32.65
C GLN A 368 -14.58 -24.59 31.23
N ASP A 369 -13.39 -24.93 30.74
CA ASP A 369 -13.20 -25.61 29.45
C ASP A 369 -12.51 -26.99 29.62
N PRO A 370 -13.28 -28.08 29.84
CA PRO A 370 -12.71 -29.41 30.05
C PRO A 370 -12.11 -30.05 28.79
N ALA A 371 -12.13 -29.37 27.64
CA ALA A 371 -11.69 -29.94 26.36
C ALA A 371 -10.17 -29.91 26.13
N PHE A 372 -9.42 -29.11 26.88
CA PHE A 372 -7.95 -29.11 26.76
C PHE A 372 -7.32 -30.17 27.67
N ARG A 373 -7.32 -31.43 27.22
CA ARG A 373 -6.40 -32.44 27.77
C ARG A 373 -5.02 -32.21 27.15
N PRO A 374 -3.99 -31.78 27.90
CA PRO A 374 -2.63 -31.91 27.40
C PRO A 374 -2.40 -33.39 27.11
N ALA A 375 -1.77 -33.71 25.98
CA ALA A 375 -1.34 -35.07 25.68
C ALA A 375 -0.31 -35.47 26.73
N VAL A 376 -0.76 -36.08 27.83
CA VAL A 376 0.11 -36.70 28.81
C VAL A 376 0.77 -37.85 28.07
N ALA A 377 2.08 -37.71 27.81
CA ALA A 377 2.90 -38.81 27.35
C ALA A 377 2.70 -39.96 28.35
N SER A 378 2.16 -41.08 27.86
CA SER A 378 2.10 -42.32 28.61
C SER A 378 3.51 -42.69 29.02
N GLN A 379 3.86 -42.43 30.29
CA GLN A 379 4.96 -43.12 30.93
C GLN A 379 4.56 -44.59 30.94
N SER A 380 5.19 -45.37 30.06
CA SER A 380 5.18 -46.82 30.11
C SER A 380 5.90 -47.25 31.39
N SER A 381 5.14 -47.32 32.49
CA SER A 381 5.48 -48.14 33.63
C SER A 381 5.02 -49.56 33.33
N ASP A 382 5.79 -50.29 32.53
CA ASP A 382 5.88 -51.74 32.69
C ASP A 382 7.23 -52.01 33.37
N GLY A 383 7.16 -52.32 34.66
CA GLY A 383 8.26 -52.92 35.39
C GLY A 383 8.10 -54.44 35.37
N SER A 384 9.15 -55.17 34.99
CA SER A 384 9.66 -56.40 35.63
C SER A 384 10.98 -56.80 35.00
#